data_AF-A0A023FW23-F1
#
_entry.id   AF-A0A023FW23-F1
#
_cell.length_a   1.000
_cell.length_b   1.000
_cell.length_c   1.000
_cell.angle_alpha   90.00
_cell.angle_beta   90.00
_cell.angle_gamma   90.00
#
_symmetry.space_group_name_H-M   'P 1'
#
loop_
_entity.id
_entity.type
_entity.pdbx_description
1 polymer ?
#
loop_
_entity_poly.entity_id
_entity_poly.type
_entity_poly.pdbx_seq_one_letter_code
_entity_poly.pdbx_strand_id
1 'polypeptide(L)'
;MSGVIAKYHCNYCQEDITGVRVKCAECPDFDLCLQCFSCGAEMGAHKNRHGYQLIDCGNFPIFGAPCNWKAKEELVLLEAIEQYGFGNWEDVSQCLPSRSCEEVQEHYNNHYIVGNIGRATWSTEVSTQIKDHTVPDGGPLSPSLSSPVAPVDITPSEQQELGYMPCRDDYEREYDNEAESLISQLSVGGPEEDELETALKLAQVDMYSRRLRERMRRKGLVRDYRLLEQFCHAGRPKASPVGARSKRNLREADRELQEKMRIFCQFQSAAEHEQLLENLEREKS
;
A
#
# COMPACT_ATOMS: atom_id res chain seq x y z
N MET A 1 15.91 15.43 13.49
CA MET A 1 16.39 16.59 12.70
C MET A 1 17.92 16.54 12.65
N SER A 2 18.48 15.69 11.79
CA SER A 2 19.94 15.53 11.68
C SER A 2 20.29 15.28 10.22
N GLY A 3 20.33 16.40 9.49
CA GLY A 3 20.71 16.56 8.09
C GLY A 3 20.80 18.07 7.80
N VAL A 4 21.24 18.85 8.80
CA VAL A 4 21.37 20.29 8.61
C VAL A 4 22.69 20.48 7.89
N ILE A 5 22.66 20.92 6.62
CA ILE A 5 23.84 21.50 5.97
C ILE A 5 24.50 22.40 7.02
N ALA A 6 25.68 22.02 7.49
CA ALA A 6 26.34 22.72 8.58
C ALA A 6 26.47 24.20 8.20
N LYS A 7 25.79 25.07 8.96
CA LYS A 7 25.93 26.51 8.80
C LYS A 7 27.23 26.91 9.45
N TYR A 8 28.10 27.56 8.68
CA TYR A 8 29.38 28.05 9.15
C TYR A 8 29.32 29.57 9.25
N HIS A 9 29.82 30.12 10.36
CA HIS A 9 29.95 31.55 10.58
C HIS A 9 31.42 31.97 10.51
N CYS A 10 31.68 33.21 10.11
CA CYS A 10 33.01 33.78 10.19
C CYS A 10 33.35 34.09 11.65
N ASN A 11 34.43 33.53 12.19
CA ASN A 11 34.85 33.80 13.57
C ASN A 11 35.23 35.28 13.80
N TYR A 12 35.52 36.04 12.75
CA TYR A 12 35.86 37.47 12.86
C TYR A 12 34.64 38.39 12.83
N CYS A 13 33.87 38.41 11.74
CA CYS A 13 32.71 39.31 11.59
C CYS A 13 31.39 38.72 12.11
N GLN A 14 31.38 37.45 12.50
CA GLN A 14 30.20 36.71 13.00
C GLN A 14 29.06 36.53 11.97
N GLU A 15 29.27 36.92 10.71
CA GLU A 15 28.31 36.71 9.63
C GLU A 15 28.37 35.27 9.10
N ASP A 16 27.24 34.78 8.59
CA ASP A 16 27.12 33.48 7.93
C ASP A 16 27.95 33.43 6.64
N ILE A 17 28.76 32.39 6.48
CA ILE A 17 29.58 32.20 5.29
C ILE A 17 28.74 31.53 4.20
N THR A 18 28.28 32.33 3.25
CA THR A 18 27.55 31.88 2.06
C THR A 18 28.52 31.61 0.91
N GLY A 19 29.09 30.40 0.83
CA GLY A 19 29.98 30.04 -0.28
C GLY A 19 31.24 29.28 0.16
N VAL A 20 32.38 29.75 -0.33
CA VAL A 20 33.70 29.23 0.03
C VAL A 20 34.10 29.78 1.40
N ARG A 21 34.37 28.90 2.35
CA ARG A 21 34.96 29.25 3.65
C ARG A 21 36.46 29.02 3.65
N VAL A 22 37.18 29.85 4.39
CA VAL A 22 38.61 29.71 4.62
C VAL A 22 38.82 29.11 6.01
N LYS A 23 39.12 27.81 6.06
CA LYS A 23 39.40 27.10 7.30
C LYS A 23 40.89 27.21 7.63
N CYS A 24 41.22 27.67 8.83
CA CYS A 24 42.61 27.65 9.30
C CYS A 24 43.07 26.20 9.51
N ALA A 25 44.27 25.86 9.02
CA ALA A 25 44.86 24.53 9.18
C ALA A 25 45.55 24.33 10.55
N GLU A 26 45.80 25.43 11.27
CA GLU A 26 46.53 25.42 12.54
C GLU A 26 45.63 25.67 13.76
N CYS A 27 44.58 26.47 13.59
CA CYS A 27 43.64 26.77 14.67
C CYS A 27 42.46 25.79 14.67
N PRO A 28 42.04 25.27 15.84
CA PRO A 28 40.84 24.45 15.93
C PRO A 28 39.59 25.31 15.67
N ASP A 29 38.69 24.81 14.82
CA ASP A 29 37.37 25.38 14.52
C ASP A 29 37.39 26.90 14.22
N PHE A 30 38.37 27.33 13.43
CA PHE A 30 38.53 28.71 13.01
C PHE A 30 38.31 28.88 11.51
N ASP A 31 37.20 29.52 11.17
CA ASP A 31 36.71 29.78 9.83
C ASP A 31 36.57 31.28 9.58
N LEU A 32 37.04 31.71 8.41
CA LEU A 32 36.91 33.09 7.94
C LEU A 32 36.11 33.14 6.63
N CYS A 33 35.30 34.19 6.49
CA CYS A 33 34.79 34.57 5.18
C CYS A 33 35.93 35.11 4.31
N LEU A 34 35.77 35.05 2.97
CA LEU A 34 36.78 35.51 2.02
C LEU A 34 37.18 36.98 2.24
N GLN A 35 36.23 37.84 2.63
CA GLN A 35 36.49 39.25 2.88
C GLN A 35 37.41 39.44 4.11
N CYS A 36 37.08 38.84 5.25
CA CYS A 36 37.91 38.93 6.46
C CYS A 36 39.29 38.33 6.24
N PHE A 37 39.37 37.21 5.54
CA PHE A 37 40.65 36.61 5.16
C PHE A 37 41.47 37.55 4.27
N SER A 38 40.86 38.19 3.27
CA SER A 38 41.55 39.15 2.38
C SER A 38 42.07 40.41 3.08
N CYS A 39 41.40 40.83 4.16
CA CYS A 39 41.84 41.94 5.01
C CYS A 39 42.96 41.52 6.00
N GLY A 40 43.35 40.24 6.02
CA GLY A 40 44.36 39.72 6.93
C GLY A 40 43.90 39.73 8.39
N ALA A 41 42.62 39.48 8.63
CA ALA A 41 42.02 39.48 9.96
C ALA A 41 42.71 38.49 10.91
N GLU A 42 43.06 38.96 12.11
CA GLU A 42 43.66 38.15 13.17
C GLU A 42 42.78 38.22 14.42
N MET A 43 42.64 37.11 15.15
CA MET A 43 41.85 37.07 16.39
C MET A 43 42.38 36.00 17.34
N GLY A 44 42.67 36.40 18.58
CA GLY A 44 43.19 35.50 19.61
C GLY A 44 44.49 34.82 19.17
N ALA A 45 44.49 33.49 19.15
CA ALA A 45 45.63 32.68 18.71
C ALA A 45 45.78 32.59 17.18
N HIS A 46 44.77 33.00 16.41
CA HIS A 46 44.81 32.95 14.95
C HIS A 46 45.67 34.09 14.37
N LYS A 47 46.53 33.76 13.41
CA LYS A 47 47.38 34.70 12.65
C LYS A 47 47.12 34.57 11.15
N ASN A 48 47.24 35.68 10.44
CA ASN A 48 46.99 35.73 8.99
C ASN A 48 48.04 34.97 8.16
N ARG A 49 49.12 34.51 8.81
CA ARG A 49 50.19 33.70 8.21
C ARG A 49 49.97 32.21 8.36
N HIS A 50 48.97 31.77 9.12
CA HIS A 50 48.70 30.35 9.29
C HIS A 50 48.32 29.71 7.96
N GLY A 51 48.67 28.43 7.80
CA GLY A 51 48.17 27.60 6.71
C GLY A 51 46.64 27.58 6.69
N TYR A 52 46.05 27.46 5.50
CA TYR A 52 44.59 27.47 5.33
C TYR A 52 44.12 26.50 4.25
N GLN A 53 42.84 26.16 4.31
CA GLN A 53 42.12 25.35 3.33
C GLN A 53 40.90 26.12 2.82
N LEU A 54 40.68 26.08 1.51
CA LEU A 54 39.46 26.60 0.90
C LEU A 54 38.46 25.46 0.79
N ILE A 55 37.29 25.65 1.40
CA ILE A 55 36.22 24.64 1.42
C ILE A 55 34.99 25.25 0.77
N ASP A 56 34.55 24.69 -0.35
CA ASP A 56 33.25 25.02 -0.95
C ASP A 56 32.15 24.23 -0.24
N CYS A 57 31.20 24.95 0.36
CA CYS A 57 30.06 24.37 1.06
C CYS A 57 28.96 23.86 0.08
N GLY A 58 29.35 23.12 -0.96
CA GLY A 58 28.44 22.45 -1.89
C GLY A 58 27.69 23.39 -2.85
N ASN A 59 28.28 24.53 -3.23
CA ASN A 59 27.66 25.50 -4.16
C ASN A 59 27.98 25.24 -5.65
N PHE A 60 28.56 24.09 -5.97
CA PHE A 60 28.86 23.63 -7.33
C PHE A 60 27.81 22.60 -7.80
N PRO A 61 27.57 22.47 -9.12
CA PRO A 61 26.68 21.44 -9.65
C PRO A 61 27.33 20.06 -9.69
N ILE A 62 26.58 19.01 -9.34
CA ILE A 62 27.03 17.61 -9.46
C ILE A 62 26.76 17.08 -10.86
N PHE A 63 25.59 17.41 -11.41
CA PHE A 63 25.18 16.99 -12.76
C PHE A 63 25.62 18.01 -13.82
N GLY A 64 25.92 17.51 -15.02
CA GLY A 64 26.32 18.35 -16.15
C GLY A 64 25.22 19.31 -16.61
N ALA A 65 25.63 20.37 -17.32
CA ALA A 65 24.70 21.33 -17.93
C ALA A 65 23.65 20.61 -18.82
N PRO A 66 22.38 21.05 -18.83
CA PRO A 66 21.87 22.32 -18.31
C PRO A 66 21.44 22.31 -16.82
N CYS A 67 21.82 21.30 -16.04
CA CYS A 67 21.43 21.20 -14.63
C CYS A 67 22.04 22.34 -13.79
N ASN A 68 21.19 23.13 -13.14
CA ASN A 68 21.58 24.22 -12.24
C ASN A 68 21.48 23.83 -10.75
N TRP A 69 21.32 22.53 -10.45
CA TRP A 69 21.23 22.03 -9.08
C TRP A 69 22.58 21.99 -8.41
N LYS A 70 22.66 22.54 -7.21
CA LYS A 70 23.88 22.57 -6.40
C LYS A 70 23.99 21.29 -5.59
N ALA A 71 25.22 20.85 -5.32
CA ALA A 71 25.49 19.67 -4.50
C ALA A 71 24.78 19.68 -3.14
N LYS A 72 24.65 20.86 -2.52
CA LYS A 72 23.89 21.02 -1.29
C LYS A 72 22.38 20.82 -1.45
N GLU A 73 21.81 21.22 -2.59
CA GLU A 73 20.38 21.00 -2.90
C GLU A 73 20.11 19.52 -3.14
N GLU A 74 21.04 18.81 -3.80
CA GLU A 74 20.98 17.36 -4.00
C GLU A 74 20.97 16.61 -2.67
N LEU A 75 21.83 17.00 -1.72
CA LEU A 75 21.87 16.38 -0.40
C LEU A 75 20.54 16.56 0.34
N VAL A 76 20.01 17.79 0.38
CA VAL A 76 18.73 18.11 1.02
C VAL A 76 17.58 17.36 0.37
N LEU A 77 17.59 17.23 -0.97
CA LEU A 77 16.60 16.44 -1.70
C LEU A 77 16.55 14.99 -1.20
N LEU A 78 17.71 14.34 -1.10
CA LEU A 78 17.79 12.94 -0.68
C LEU A 78 17.39 12.76 0.78
N GLU A 79 17.84 13.64 1.68
CA GLU A 79 17.44 13.62 3.10
C GLU A 79 15.94 13.87 3.27
N ALA A 80 15.36 14.79 2.49
CA ALA A 80 13.93 15.05 2.53
C ALA A 80 13.11 13.85 2.02
N ILE A 81 13.55 13.17 0.96
CA ILE A 81 12.89 11.96 0.47
C ILE A 81 12.99 10.81 1.48
N GLU A 82 14.14 10.65 2.16
CA GLU A 82 14.29 9.70 3.26
C GLU A 82 13.32 10.01 4.40
N GLN A 83 13.13 11.28 4.72
CA GLN A 83 12.30 11.73 5.86
C GLN A 83 10.80 11.72 5.58
N TYR A 84 10.36 12.15 4.40
CA TYR A 84 8.95 12.34 4.05
C TYR A 84 8.40 11.23 3.13
N GLY A 85 9.28 10.41 2.56
CA GLY A 85 8.93 9.33 1.65
C GLY A 85 8.79 9.79 0.19
N PHE A 86 9.11 8.86 -0.71
CA PHE A 86 8.94 9.05 -2.15
C PHE A 86 7.46 9.29 -2.51
N GLY A 87 7.20 10.31 -3.34
CA GLY A 87 5.85 10.67 -3.79
C GLY A 87 5.22 11.84 -3.01
N ASN A 88 5.70 12.16 -1.81
CA ASN A 88 5.26 13.32 -1.04
C ASN A 88 6.01 14.60 -1.46
N TRP A 89 5.87 15.01 -2.72
CA TRP A 89 6.64 16.12 -3.29
C TRP A 89 6.30 17.49 -2.70
N GLU A 90 5.09 17.65 -2.14
CA GLU A 90 4.69 18.88 -1.45
C GLU A 90 5.58 19.14 -0.23
N ASP A 91 5.74 18.17 0.66
CA ASP A 91 6.58 18.32 1.86
C ASP A 91 8.08 18.34 1.52
N VAL A 92 8.51 17.54 0.54
CA VAL A 92 9.92 17.53 0.09
C VAL A 92 10.32 18.90 -0.47
N SER A 93 9.45 19.54 -1.27
CA SER A 93 9.74 20.85 -1.87
C SER A 93 9.90 21.97 -0.84
N GLN A 94 9.23 21.89 0.31
CA GLN A 94 9.36 22.89 1.39
C GLN A 94 10.78 22.94 1.96
N CYS A 95 11.56 21.86 1.83
CA CYS A 95 12.96 21.82 2.23
C CYS A 95 13.90 22.50 1.21
N LEU A 96 13.41 22.75 -0.01
CA LEU A 96 14.15 23.34 -1.13
C LEU A 96 13.45 24.64 -1.60
N PRO A 97 13.64 25.77 -0.90
CA PRO A 97 12.89 27.00 -1.16
C PRO A 97 13.13 27.62 -2.54
N SER A 98 14.19 27.21 -3.24
CA SER A 98 14.54 27.64 -4.59
C SER A 98 13.87 26.82 -5.70
N ARG A 99 13.11 25.77 -5.37
CA ARG A 99 12.59 24.77 -6.34
C ARG A 99 11.10 24.54 -6.16
N SER A 100 10.37 24.36 -7.26
CA SER A 100 8.96 23.95 -7.19
C SER A 100 8.81 22.45 -6.92
N CYS A 101 7.62 21.99 -6.49
CA CYS A 101 7.37 20.57 -6.28
C CYS A 101 7.47 19.77 -7.60
N GLU A 102 7.03 20.35 -8.73
CA GLU A 102 7.16 19.72 -10.05
C GLU A 102 8.64 19.60 -10.46
N GLU A 103 9.44 20.65 -10.26
CA GLU A 103 10.88 20.63 -10.56
C GLU A 103 11.61 19.58 -9.71
N VAL A 104 11.27 19.49 -8.42
CA VAL A 104 11.84 18.51 -7.48
C VAL A 104 11.52 17.08 -7.92
N GLN A 105 10.26 16.82 -8.25
CA GLN A 105 9.80 15.52 -8.72
C GLN A 105 10.49 15.11 -10.03
N GLU A 106 10.49 16.01 -11.02
CA GLU A 106 11.08 15.76 -12.34
C GLU A 106 12.58 15.50 -12.22
N HIS A 107 13.28 16.33 -11.44
CA HIS A 107 14.72 16.18 -11.21
C HIS A 107 15.06 14.84 -10.56
N TYR A 108 14.36 14.47 -9.48
CA TYR A 108 14.61 13.21 -8.79
C TYR A 108 14.39 12.01 -9.73
N ASN A 109 13.28 12.00 -10.47
CA ASN A 109 12.97 10.91 -11.40
C ASN A 109 14.00 10.81 -12.54
N ASN A 110 14.40 11.94 -13.13
CA ASN A 110 15.31 11.94 -14.27
C ASN A 110 16.74 11.55 -13.89
N HIS A 111 17.22 11.91 -12.70
CA HIS A 111 18.62 11.67 -12.29
C HIS A 111 18.80 10.43 -11.42
N TYR A 112 17.90 10.17 -10.47
CA TYR A 112 18.03 9.11 -9.48
C TYR A 112 17.22 7.85 -9.78
N ILE A 113 16.14 7.93 -10.57
CA ILE A 113 15.33 6.76 -10.94
C ILE A 113 15.67 6.29 -12.36
N VAL A 114 15.47 7.15 -13.35
CA VAL A 114 15.70 6.84 -14.78
C VAL A 114 17.17 7.07 -15.16
N GLY A 115 17.86 7.94 -14.43
CA GLY A 115 19.21 8.40 -14.74
C GLY A 115 20.31 7.36 -14.50
N ASN A 116 21.57 7.80 -14.61
CA ASN A 116 22.74 6.94 -14.44
C ASN A 116 22.78 6.30 -13.04
N ILE A 117 22.41 7.06 -12.01
CA ILE A 117 22.38 6.56 -10.63
C ILE A 117 21.35 5.45 -10.52
N GLY A 118 20.10 5.72 -10.91
CA GLY A 118 19.03 4.73 -10.85
C GLY A 118 19.31 3.46 -11.62
N ARG A 119 19.89 3.56 -12.83
CA ARG A 119 20.31 2.38 -13.60
C ARG A 119 21.42 1.56 -12.93
N ALA A 120 22.28 2.19 -12.14
CA ALA A 120 23.36 1.52 -11.43
C ALA A 120 22.93 0.97 -10.07
N THR A 121 21.99 1.63 -9.40
CA THR A 121 21.52 1.27 -8.05
C THR A 121 20.31 0.34 -8.08
N TRP A 122 19.45 0.46 -9.09
CA TRP A 122 18.29 -0.40 -9.30
C TRP A 122 18.67 -1.54 -10.25
N SER A 123 18.79 -2.76 -9.73
CA SER A 123 18.94 -3.93 -10.60
C SER A 123 17.68 -4.07 -11.45
N THR A 124 17.83 -4.00 -12.77
CA THR A 124 16.73 -4.23 -13.74
C THR A 124 16.29 -5.68 -13.76
N GLU A 125 16.89 -6.55 -12.95
CA GLU A 125 16.26 -7.80 -12.52
C GLU A 125 15.10 -7.48 -11.57
N VAL A 126 14.12 -6.76 -12.09
CA VAL A 126 12.78 -6.79 -11.55
C VAL A 126 12.33 -8.22 -11.77
N SER A 127 12.52 -9.06 -10.76
CA SER A 127 11.71 -10.26 -10.64
C SER A 127 10.28 -9.78 -10.34
N THR A 128 9.60 -9.27 -11.38
CA THR A 128 8.14 -9.12 -11.39
C THR A 128 7.46 -10.48 -11.32
N GLN A 129 8.22 -11.58 -11.33
CA GLN A 129 7.76 -12.87 -10.85
C GLN A 129 7.58 -12.80 -9.33
N ILE A 130 6.58 -12.06 -8.88
CA ILE A 130 5.89 -12.37 -7.64
C ILE A 130 5.29 -13.74 -7.89
N LYS A 131 6.02 -14.78 -7.48
CA LYS A 131 5.51 -16.15 -7.53
C LYS A 131 4.48 -16.26 -6.43
N ASP A 132 3.21 -16.25 -6.82
CA ASP A 132 2.13 -16.54 -5.89
C ASP A 132 2.23 -18.02 -5.48
N HIS A 133 2.79 -18.26 -4.30
CA HIS A 133 2.93 -19.60 -3.73
C HIS A 133 1.61 -20.16 -3.20
N THR A 134 0.52 -19.38 -3.24
CA THR A 134 -0.80 -19.79 -2.76
C THR A 134 -1.64 -20.49 -3.83
N VAL A 135 -1.22 -20.46 -5.10
CA VAL A 135 -1.91 -21.10 -6.23
C VAL A 135 -0.94 -21.95 -7.08
N PRO A 136 -1.41 -23.06 -7.69
CA PRO A 136 -0.64 -23.78 -8.70
C PRO A 136 -0.29 -22.88 -9.89
N ASP A 137 0.82 -23.15 -10.57
CA ASP A 137 1.28 -22.38 -11.73
C ASP A 137 0.14 -22.21 -12.76
N GLY A 138 -0.22 -20.95 -13.07
CA GLY A 138 -1.30 -20.60 -14.00
C GLY A 138 -2.68 -20.36 -13.36
N GLY A 139 -2.80 -20.40 -12.03
CA GLY A 139 -4.01 -20.01 -11.31
C GLY A 139 -4.27 -18.49 -11.31
N PRO A 140 -5.53 -18.06 -11.10
CA PRO A 140 -5.86 -16.64 -10.95
C PRO A 140 -5.12 -16.04 -9.75
N LEU A 141 -4.65 -14.79 -9.89
CA LEU A 141 -3.84 -14.02 -8.91
C LEU A 141 -4.53 -13.73 -7.56
N SER A 142 -5.68 -14.34 -7.30
CA SER A 142 -6.37 -14.28 -6.03
C SER A 142 -7.01 -15.64 -5.76
N PRO A 143 -6.78 -16.25 -4.59
CA PRO A 143 -7.43 -17.48 -4.18
C PRO A 143 -8.96 -17.40 -4.24
N SER A 144 -9.50 -16.18 -4.13
CA SER A 144 -10.93 -15.86 -4.19
C SER A 144 -11.49 -15.85 -5.62
N LEU A 145 -10.66 -15.68 -6.64
CA LEU A 145 -11.07 -15.47 -8.04
C LEU A 145 -11.01 -16.74 -8.87
N SER A 146 -11.47 -17.87 -8.32
CA SER A 146 -11.55 -19.13 -9.07
C SER A 146 -12.59 -19.12 -10.20
N SER A 147 -13.44 -18.09 -10.28
CA SER A 147 -14.41 -17.89 -11.35
C SER A 147 -14.62 -16.40 -11.63
N PRO A 148 -14.82 -15.99 -12.90
CA PRO A 148 -15.28 -14.64 -13.23
C PRO A 148 -16.55 -14.31 -12.42
N VAL A 149 -16.56 -13.13 -11.80
CA VAL A 149 -17.72 -12.62 -11.05
C VAL A 149 -18.79 -12.25 -12.07
N ALA A 150 -19.96 -12.89 -12.00
CA ALA A 150 -21.10 -12.49 -12.82
C ALA A 150 -21.50 -11.05 -12.44
N PRO A 151 -21.73 -10.15 -13.41
CA PRO A 151 -22.17 -8.79 -13.10
C PRO A 151 -23.49 -8.82 -12.32
N VAL A 152 -23.47 -8.28 -11.10
CA VAL A 152 -24.67 -8.12 -10.27
C VAL A 152 -25.21 -6.70 -10.47
N ASP A 153 -26.50 -6.56 -10.80
CA ASP A 153 -27.17 -5.26 -10.92
C ASP A 153 -27.50 -4.70 -9.53
N ILE A 154 -26.54 -3.97 -8.95
CA ILE A 154 -26.64 -3.37 -7.62
C ILE A 154 -26.33 -1.86 -7.67
N THR A 155 -27.25 -1.04 -7.15
CA THR A 155 -27.09 0.41 -7.09
C THR A 155 -26.04 0.82 -6.06
N PRO A 156 -25.44 2.02 -6.17
CA PRO A 156 -24.49 2.51 -5.18
C PRO A 156 -25.05 2.57 -3.74
N SER A 157 -26.34 2.85 -3.57
CA SER A 157 -27.00 2.84 -2.25
C SER A 157 -27.04 1.44 -1.64
N GLU A 158 -27.43 0.43 -2.44
CA GLU A 158 -27.47 -0.97 -2.01
C GLU A 158 -26.06 -1.51 -1.72
N GLN A 159 -25.04 -1.09 -2.50
CA GLN A 159 -23.64 -1.42 -2.22
C GLN A 159 -23.20 -0.90 -0.85
N GLN A 160 -23.55 0.35 -0.52
CA GLN A 160 -23.21 0.95 0.77
C GLN A 160 -23.97 0.28 1.94
N GLU A 161 -25.24 -0.07 1.75
CA GLU A 161 -26.03 -0.76 2.79
C GLU A 161 -25.52 -2.16 3.10
N LEU A 162 -25.04 -2.88 2.08
CA LEU A 162 -24.49 -4.24 2.22
C LEU A 162 -22.99 -4.25 2.50
N GLY A 163 -22.29 -3.12 2.31
CA GLY A 163 -20.84 -3.05 2.25
C GLY A 163 -20.26 -3.97 1.16
N TYR A 164 -21.00 -4.22 0.08
CA TYR A 164 -20.61 -5.18 -0.96
C TYR A 164 -19.86 -4.48 -2.11
N MET A 165 -18.73 -5.06 -2.52
CA MET A 165 -17.85 -4.57 -3.58
C MET A 165 -17.97 -5.45 -4.83
N PRO A 166 -18.77 -5.06 -5.85
CA PRO A 166 -19.15 -5.96 -6.95
C PRO A 166 -17.96 -6.42 -7.81
N CYS A 167 -16.96 -5.55 -8.03
CA CYS A 167 -15.78 -5.88 -8.83
C CYS A 167 -14.83 -6.86 -8.12
N ARG A 168 -15.02 -7.10 -6.81
CA ARG A 168 -14.18 -7.96 -5.98
C ARG A 168 -14.91 -9.21 -5.47
N ASP A 169 -16.24 -9.25 -5.58
CA ASP A 169 -17.10 -10.24 -4.93
C ASP A 169 -16.79 -10.35 -3.43
N ASP A 170 -16.71 -9.18 -2.78
CA ASP A 170 -16.18 -9.04 -1.43
C ASP A 170 -17.02 -8.07 -0.59
N TYR A 171 -16.87 -8.16 0.73
CA TYR A 171 -17.61 -7.32 1.69
C TYR A 171 -16.64 -6.51 2.55
N GLU A 172 -17.03 -5.28 2.91
CA GLU A 172 -16.25 -4.43 3.82
C GLU A 172 -16.08 -5.09 5.18
N ARG A 173 -17.10 -5.82 5.62
CA ARG A 173 -17.07 -6.63 6.84
C ARG A 173 -17.46 -8.06 6.51
N GLU A 174 -16.51 -8.97 6.65
CA GLU A 174 -16.73 -10.38 6.32
C GLU A 174 -17.41 -11.15 7.47
N TYR A 175 -17.92 -12.34 7.14
CA TYR A 175 -18.33 -13.29 8.16
C TYR A 175 -17.12 -13.73 8.99
N ASP A 176 -17.25 -13.65 10.32
CA ASP A 176 -16.16 -13.88 11.27
C ASP A 176 -14.92 -13.03 10.96
N ASN A 177 -15.11 -11.71 10.89
CA ASN A 177 -14.08 -10.71 10.58
C ASN A 177 -12.89 -10.69 11.55
N GLU A 178 -13.02 -11.33 12.72
CA GLU A 178 -11.96 -11.40 13.73
C GLU A 178 -11.12 -12.68 13.60
N ALA A 179 -11.33 -13.53 12.57
CA ALA A 179 -10.62 -14.80 12.43
C ALA A 179 -9.09 -14.60 12.36
N GLU A 180 -8.65 -13.50 11.74
CA GLU A 180 -7.27 -13.10 11.57
C GLU A 180 -6.58 -12.80 12.92
N SER A 181 -7.36 -12.48 13.97
CA SER A 181 -6.81 -12.29 15.33
C SER A 181 -6.08 -13.53 15.85
N LEU A 182 -6.51 -14.74 15.44
CA LEU A 182 -5.89 -16.02 15.82
C LEU A 182 -4.44 -16.14 15.38
N ILE A 183 -4.08 -15.46 14.28
CA ILE A 183 -2.74 -15.51 13.68
C ILE A 183 -2.00 -14.17 13.76
N SER A 184 -2.62 -13.14 14.34
CA SER A 184 -2.05 -11.78 14.41
C SER A 184 -0.72 -11.69 15.17
N GLN A 185 -0.50 -12.56 16.15
CA GLN A 185 0.69 -12.56 17.02
C GLN A 185 1.62 -13.76 16.72
N LEU A 186 1.38 -14.47 15.63
CA LEU A 186 2.12 -15.68 15.27
C LEU A 186 3.48 -15.27 14.68
N SER A 187 4.55 -15.61 15.38
CA SER A 187 5.93 -15.51 14.87
C SER A 187 6.39 -16.86 14.34
N VAL A 188 7.19 -16.87 13.27
CA VAL A 188 7.74 -18.08 12.66
C VAL A 188 9.26 -17.97 12.61
N GLY A 189 9.97 -19.03 13.00
CA GLY A 189 11.42 -19.14 12.83
C GLY A 189 12.25 -18.53 13.96
N GLY A 190 11.73 -18.56 15.20
CA GLY A 190 12.52 -18.23 16.38
C GLY A 190 13.70 -19.20 16.57
N PRO A 191 14.88 -18.74 17.05
CA PRO A 191 16.08 -19.57 17.21
C PRO A 191 15.94 -20.68 18.28
N GLU A 192 14.88 -20.64 19.10
CA GLU A 192 14.58 -21.62 20.16
C GLU A 192 13.18 -22.23 20.03
N GLU A 193 12.59 -22.26 18.82
CA GLU A 193 11.27 -22.90 18.63
C GLU A 193 11.37 -24.42 18.89
N ASP A 194 10.62 -24.89 19.89
CA ASP A 194 10.52 -26.32 20.19
C ASP A 194 9.34 -26.97 19.43
N GLU A 195 9.27 -28.31 19.47
CA GLU A 195 8.22 -29.08 18.79
C GLU A 195 6.82 -28.76 19.32
N LEU A 196 6.69 -28.43 20.60
CA LEU A 196 5.41 -28.11 21.23
C LEU A 196 4.91 -26.75 20.78
N GLU A 197 5.77 -25.74 20.73
CA GLU A 197 5.50 -24.42 20.20
C GLU A 197 5.09 -24.51 18.72
N THR A 198 5.83 -25.30 17.93
CA THR A 198 5.49 -25.57 16.54
C THR A 198 4.11 -26.21 16.40
N ALA A 199 3.80 -27.22 17.21
CA ALA A 199 2.48 -27.87 17.20
C ALA A 199 1.35 -26.91 17.59
N LEU A 200 1.57 -26.03 18.56
CA LEU A 200 0.60 -25.01 18.97
C LEU A 200 0.34 -24.00 17.85
N LYS A 201 1.39 -23.53 17.18
CA LYS A 201 1.32 -22.64 16.01
C LYS A 201 0.54 -23.28 14.87
N LEU A 202 0.82 -24.55 14.57
CA LEU A 202 0.07 -25.31 13.56
C LEU A 202 -1.41 -25.47 13.92
N ALA A 203 -1.73 -25.69 15.20
CA ALA A 203 -3.11 -25.76 15.66
C ALA A 203 -3.85 -24.41 15.50
N GLN A 204 -3.19 -23.28 15.79
CA GLN A 204 -3.75 -21.95 15.55
C GLN A 204 -4.02 -21.71 14.07
N VAL A 205 -3.08 -22.08 13.20
CA VAL A 205 -3.24 -21.97 11.74
C VAL A 205 -4.38 -22.87 11.23
N ASP A 206 -4.54 -24.09 11.76
CA ASP A 206 -5.66 -24.97 11.40
C ASP A 206 -7.00 -24.37 11.87
N MET A 207 -7.07 -23.81 13.07
CA MET A 207 -8.27 -23.10 13.57
C MET A 207 -8.65 -21.93 12.66
N TYR A 208 -7.69 -21.10 12.27
CA TYR A 208 -7.89 -20.02 11.31
C TYR A 208 -8.37 -20.56 9.95
N SER A 209 -7.72 -21.60 9.42
CA SER A 209 -8.08 -22.21 8.14
C SER A 209 -9.51 -22.77 8.13
N ARG A 210 -10.00 -23.28 9.26
CA ARG A 210 -11.40 -23.74 9.41
C ARG A 210 -12.39 -22.58 9.33
N ARG A 211 -12.08 -21.45 9.97
CA ARG A 211 -12.92 -20.25 9.92
C ARG A 211 -12.99 -19.67 8.51
N LEU A 212 -11.85 -19.61 7.82
CA LEU A 212 -11.79 -19.12 6.44
C LEU A 212 -12.59 -20.03 5.48
N ARG A 213 -12.55 -21.35 5.67
CA ARG A 213 -13.40 -22.29 4.90
C ARG A 213 -14.89 -22.02 5.08
N GLU A 214 -15.34 -21.75 6.30
CA GLU A 214 -16.75 -21.41 6.55
C GLU A 214 -17.14 -20.07 5.92
N ARG A 215 -16.25 -19.08 5.98
CA ARG A 215 -16.43 -17.79 5.30
C ARG A 215 -16.59 -17.96 3.79
N MET A 216 -15.71 -18.74 3.16
CA MET A 216 -15.80 -19.05 1.73
C MET A 216 -17.05 -19.85 1.37
N ARG A 217 -17.45 -20.81 2.22
CA ARG A 217 -18.69 -21.59 2.03
C ARG A 217 -19.93 -20.67 2.01
N ARG A 218 -19.99 -19.68 2.92
CA ARG A 218 -21.09 -18.71 2.98
C ARG A 218 -21.13 -17.80 1.76
N LYS A 219 -19.98 -17.31 1.29
CA LYS A 219 -19.88 -16.56 0.02
C LYS A 219 -20.38 -17.40 -1.15
N GLY A 220 -19.96 -18.66 -1.23
CA GLY A 220 -20.45 -19.61 -2.22
C GLY A 220 -21.98 -19.76 -2.19
N LEU A 221 -22.57 -19.92 -1.00
CA LEU A 221 -24.02 -20.04 -0.83
C LEU A 221 -24.77 -18.78 -1.30
N VAL A 222 -24.26 -17.58 -1.00
CA VAL A 222 -24.84 -16.32 -1.48
C VAL A 222 -24.90 -16.28 -3.01
N ARG A 223 -23.82 -16.71 -3.67
CA ARG A 223 -23.72 -16.76 -5.12
C ARG A 223 -24.61 -17.82 -5.73
N ASP A 224 -24.54 -19.05 -5.23
CA ASP A 224 -25.24 -20.21 -5.79
C ASP A 224 -26.76 -20.00 -5.75
N TYR A 225 -27.28 -19.41 -4.67
CA TYR A 225 -28.69 -19.08 -4.51
C TYR A 225 -29.07 -17.68 -5.01
N ARG A 226 -28.13 -16.92 -5.59
CA ARG A 226 -28.36 -15.55 -6.07
C ARG A 226 -29.03 -14.63 -5.05
N LEU A 227 -28.62 -14.74 -3.78
CA LEU A 227 -29.29 -14.05 -2.68
C LEU A 227 -29.18 -12.53 -2.78
N LEU A 228 -28.09 -12.01 -3.37
CA LEU A 228 -27.91 -10.59 -3.64
C LEU A 228 -28.97 -10.05 -4.60
N GLU A 229 -29.19 -10.73 -5.73
CA GLU A 229 -30.24 -10.37 -6.70
C GLU A 229 -31.63 -10.41 -6.04
N GLN A 230 -31.91 -11.46 -5.28
CA GLN A 230 -33.20 -11.60 -4.59
C GLN A 230 -33.45 -10.48 -3.59
N PHE A 231 -32.41 -10.07 -2.84
CA PHE A 231 -32.49 -8.99 -1.87
C PHE A 231 -32.69 -7.63 -2.53
N CYS A 232 -31.84 -7.26 -3.51
CA CYS A 232 -31.91 -5.98 -4.21
C CYS A 232 -33.18 -5.84 -5.07
N HIS A 233 -33.68 -6.94 -5.66
CA HIS A 233 -34.91 -6.91 -6.47
C HIS A 233 -36.20 -7.07 -5.66
N ALA A 234 -36.14 -7.37 -4.36
CA ALA A 234 -37.35 -7.50 -3.52
C ALA A 234 -38.15 -6.18 -3.42
N GLY A 235 -37.53 -5.02 -3.68
CA GLY A 235 -38.17 -3.71 -3.65
C GLY A 235 -38.43 -3.05 -5.01
N ARG A 236 -37.92 -3.61 -6.12
CA ARG A 236 -38.10 -3.03 -7.46
C ARG A 236 -39.38 -3.57 -8.12
N PRO A 237 -40.19 -2.73 -8.82
CA PRO A 237 -41.30 -3.25 -9.62
C PRO A 237 -40.73 -4.25 -10.63
N LYS A 238 -41.27 -5.48 -10.67
CA LYS A 238 -40.83 -6.54 -11.57
C LYS A 238 -40.79 -6.02 -13.01
N ALA A 239 -39.60 -5.67 -13.50
CA ALA A 239 -39.37 -5.63 -14.93
C ALA A 239 -39.41 -7.08 -15.39
N SER A 240 -40.46 -7.48 -16.11
CA SER A 240 -40.60 -8.83 -16.65
C SER A 240 -39.32 -9.24 -17.36
N PRO A 241 -38.63 -10.31 -16.94
CA PRO A 241 -37.61 -10.90 -17.77
C PRO A 241 -38.32 -11.48 -18.99
N VAL A 242 -37.89 -11.09 -20.18
CA VAL A 242 -38.26 -11.78 -21.42
C VAL A 242 -37.76 -13.22 -21.28
N GLY A 243 -38.65 -14.15 -20.94
CA GLY A 243 -38.37 -15.59 -20.86
C GLY A 243 -38.58 -16.27 -19.50
N ALA A 244 -38.91 -15.56 -18.41
CA ALA A 244 -39.20 -16.22 -17.14
C ALA A 244 -40.58 -16.91 -17.18
N ARG A 245 -40.61 -18.24 -17.02
CA ARG A 245 -41.85 -19.01 -16.79
C ARG A 245 -42.70 -18.26 -15.76
N SER A 246 -43.95 -17.98 -16.13
CA SER A 246 -44.95 -17.36 -15.27
C SER A 246 -44.87 -17.97 -13.87
N LYS A 247 -44.42 -17.18 -12.88
CA LYS A 247 -44.51 -17.56 -11.46
C LYS A 247 -45.99 -17.77 -11.19
N ARG A 248 -46.46 -19.03 -11.27
CA ARG A 248 -47.75 -19.44 -10.72
C ARG A 248 -47.82 -18.85 -9.32
N ASN A 249 -48.96 -18.26 -8.95
CA ASN A 249 -49.21 -17.89 -7.57
C ASN A 249 -49.08 -19.16 -6.72
N LEU A 250 -47.93 -19.30 -6.04
CA LEU A 250 -47.64 -20.42 -5.15
C LEU A 250 -48.68 -20.42 -4.04
N ARG A 251 -49.23 -21.60 -3.75
CA ARG A 251 -50.19 -21.75 -2.66
C ARG A 251 -49.48 -21.39 -1.35
N GLU A 252 -50.23 -20.96 -0.36
CA GLU A 252 -49.67 -20.61 0.95
C GLU A 252 -48.91 -21.79 1.58
N ALA A 253 -49.44 -23.01 1.41
CA ALA A 253 -48.79 -24.25 1.83
C ALA A 253 -47.45 -24.51 1.11
N ASP A 254 -47.31 -24.11 -0.15
CA ASP A 254 -46.06 -24.28 -0.92
C ASP A 254 -45.00 -23.30 -0.41
N ARG A 255 -45.40 -22.07 -0.06
CA ARG A 255 -44.50 -21.08 0.56
C ARG A 255 -44.03 -21.53 1.95
N GLU A 256 -44.92 -22.07 2.77
CA GLU A 256 -44.56 -22.62 4.08
C GLU A 256 -43.59 -23.81 3.94
N LEU A 257 -43.82 -24.67 2.95
CA LEU A 257 -42.91 -25.78 2.63
C LEU A 257 -41.52 -25.25 2.23
N GLN A 258 -41.46 -24.29 1.30
CA GLN A 258 -40.20 -23.70 0.86
C GLN A 258 -39.43 -23.09 2.02
N GLU A 259 -40.09 -22.37 2.93
CA GLU A 259 -39.44 -21.80 4.12
C GLU A 259 -38.88 -22.89 5.05
N LYS A 260 -39.65 -23.96 5.31
CA LYS A 260 -39.19 -25.10 6.11
C LYS A 260 -38.01 -25.82 5.48
N MET A 261 -37.94 -25.86 4.15
CA MET A 261 -36.87 -26.55 3.43
C MET A 261 -35.58 -25.74 3.32
N ARG A 262 -35.57 -24.43 3.63
CA ARG A 262 -34.35 -23.58 3.57
C ARG A 262 -33.17 -24.11 4.37
N ILE A 263 -33.41 -24.89 5.43
CA ILE A 263 -32.36 -25.53 6.22
C ILE A 263 -31.47 -26.46 5.40
N PHE A 264 -31.95 -26.96 4.25
CA PHE A 264 -31.20 -27.85 3.38
C PHE A 264 -30.31 -27.09 2.40
N CYS A 265 -30.48 -25.77 2.23
CA CYS A 265 -29.62 -24.96 1.36
C CYS A 265 -28.16 -24.96 1.80
N GLN A 266 -27.87 -25.32 3.04
CA GLN A 266 -26.49 -25.47 3.53
C GLN A 266 -25.81 -26.76 3.04
N PHE A 267 -26.56 -27.72 2.53
CA PHE A 267 -26.10 -29.06 2.12
C PHE A 267 -26.37 -29.37 0.64
N GLN A 268 -27.08 -28.50 -0.07
CA GLN A 268 -27.51 -28.70 -1.45
C GLN A 268 -27.06 -27.50 -2.29
N SER A 269 -26.79 -27.75 -3.58
CA SER A 269 -26.71 -26.67 -4.57
C SER A 269 -28.10 -26.10 -4.85
N ALA A 270 -28.17 -24.91 -5.44
CA ALA A 270 -29.45 -24.30 -5.80
C ALA A 270 -30.30 -25.19 -6.73
N ALA A 271 -29.67 -25.88 -7.68
CA ALA A 271 -30.35 -26.80 -8.60
C ALA A 271 -30.92 -28.04 -7.89
N GLU A 272 -30.13 -28.66 -7.00
CA GLU A 272 -30.58 -29.80 -6.20
C GLU A 272 -31.72 -29.40 -5.25
N HIS A 273 -31.65 -28.19 -4.69
CA HIS A 273 -32.67 -27.67 -3.81
C HIS A 273 -33.98 -27.37 -4.53
N GLU A 274 -33.92 -26.78 -5.74
CA GLU A 274 -35.09 -26.59 -6.59
C GLU A 274 -35.72 -27.93 -6.97
N GLN A 275 -34.91 -28.92 -7.33
CA GLN A 275 -35.38 -30.27 -7.63
C GLN A 275 -36.04 -30.95 -6.42
N LEU A 276 -35.49 -30.78 -5.21
CA LEU A 276 -36.11 -31.28 -3.98
C LEU A 276 -37.51 -30.70 -3.79
N LEU A 277 -37.65 -29.37 -3.96
CA LEU A 277 -38.94 -28.69 -3.82
C LEU A 277 -39.94 -29.17 -4.87
N GLU A 278 -39.54 -29.27 -6.13
CA GLU A 278 -40.41 -29.79 -7.20
C GLU A 278 -40.89 -31.22 -6.91
N ASN A 279 -40.00 -32.09 -6.41
CA ASN A 279 -40.37 -33.47 -6.09
C ASN A 279 -41.37 -33.53 -4.92
N LEU A 280 -41.15 -32.73 -3.86
CA LEU A 280 -42.07 -32.65 -2.72
C LEU A 280 -43.44 -32.07 -3.11
N GLU A 281 -43.48 -31.10 -4.03
CA GLU A 281 -44.73 -30.56 -4.57
C GLU A 281 -45.50 -31.60 -5.39
N ARG A 282 -44.79 -32.43 -6.18
CA ARG A 282 -45.39 -33.53 -6.95
C ARG A 282 -45.97 -34.63 -6.07
N GLU A 283 -45.31 -35.00 -4.96
CA GLU A 283 -45.83 -36.01 -4.04
C GLU A 283 -47.09 -35.56 -3.29
N LYS A 284 -47.29 -34.24 -3.12
CA LYS A 284 -48.47 -33.66 -2.47
C LYS A 284 -49.66 -33.43 -3.42
N SER A 285 -49.45 -33.54 -4.73
CA SER A 285 -50.43 -33.27 -5.78
C SER A 285 -51.22 -34.52 -6.17
#